data_AF-A0A7Z2GH10-F1
#
_entry.id   AF-A0A7Z2GH10-F1
#
_cell.length_a   1.000
_cell.length_b   1.000
_cell.length_c   1.000
_cell.angle_alpha   90.00
_cell.angle_beta   90.00
_cell.angle_gamma   90.00
#
_symmetry.space_group_name_H-M   'P 1'
#
loop_
_entity.id
_entity.type
_entity.pdbx_description
1 polymer ?
#
loop_
_entity_poly.entity_id
_entity_poly.type
_entity_poly.pdbx_seq_one_letter_code
_entity_poly.pdbx_strand_id
1 'polypeptide(L)'
;MKRVLLALSLTAPALCFAKSPPCSHWPMKMAEAVLTEAGLTASEKLDDAKTTAVRLASEQIGRDLYQQIYRITFHEKGGQSIEVVTNSQASSKECSMGSVDVFVVSKQFNSDAAIKRESP
;
A
#
# COMPACT_ATOMS: atom_id res chain seq x y z
N MET A 1 -8.19 48.09 28.74
CA MET A 1 -8.68 46.86 28.07
C MET A 1 -7.66 46.39 27.03
N LYS A 2 -6.55 45.78 27.47
CA LYS A 2 -5.44 45.32 26.59
C LYS A 2 -4.86 43.96 27.00
N ARG A 3 -5.48 43.28 27.98
CA ARG A 3 -4.99 42.02 28.56
C ARG A 3 -5.76 40.78 28.11
N VAL A 4 -6.78 40.94 27.26
CA VAL A 4 -7.63 39.81 26.81
C VAL A 4 -7.08 39.14 25.55
N LEU A 5 -6.12 39.76 24.84
CA LEU A 5 -5.58 39.24 23.58
C LEU A 5 -4.41 38.26 23.72
N LEU A 6 -3.95 37.95 24.94
CA LEU A 6 -2.75 37.10 25.15
C LEU A 6 -3.05 35.63 25.48
N ALA A 7 -4.32 35.21 25.49
CA ALA A 7 -4.72 33.87 25.97
C ALA A 7 -5.17 32.91 24.86
N LEU A 8 -5.11 33.29 23.59
CA LEU A 8 -5.62 32.47 22.47
C LEU A 8 -4.53 31.67 21.71
N SER A 9 -3.26 31.76 22.14
CA SER A 9 -2.12 31.15 21.43
C SER A 9 -1.65 29.80 21.98
N LEU A 10 -2.28 29.23 23.02
CA LEU A 10 -1.77 28.03 23.71
C LEU A 10 -2.59 26.73 23.49
N THR A 11 -3.61 26.72 22.65
CA THR A 11 -4.51 25.55 22.49
C THR A 11 -4.62 25.04 21.06
N ALA A 12 -3.55 25.07 20.28
CA ALA A 12 -3.44 24.19 19.13
C ALA A 12 -2.88 22.85 19.63
N PRO A 13 -3.71 21.82 19.92
CA PRO A 13 -3.16 20.48 20.08
C PRO A 13 -2.39 20.17 18.81
N ALA A 14 -1.10 19.89 18.95
CA ALA A 14 -0.31 19.32 17.87
C ALA A 14 -1.05 18.05 17.44
N LEU A 15 -1.67 18.10 16.25
CA LEU A 15 -2.30 16.95 15.63
C LEU A 15 -1.19 15.98 15.25
N CYS A 16 -0.72 15.19 16.22
CA CYS A 16 0.16 14.06 15.99
C CYS A 16 -0.69 12.95 15.38
N PHE A 17 -0.78 12.94 14.04
CA PHE A 17 -1.31 11.78 13.35
C PHE A 17 -0.34 10.62 13.55
N ALA A 18 -0.82 9.56 14.21
CA ALA A 18 -0.05 8.34 14.36
C ALA A 18 0.30 7.80 12.97
N LYS A 19 1.58 7.47 12.76
CA LYS A 19 2.04 6.87 11.51
C LYS A 19 1.33 5.52 11.34
N SER A 20 0.67 5.33 10.20
CA SER A 20 -0.04 4.08 9.90
C SER A 20 0.89 2.86 9.95
N PRO A 21 0.40 1.70 10.47
CA PRO A 21 1.22 0.53 10.77
C PRO A 21 1.89 -0.04 9.50
N PRO A 22 3.16 -0.50 9.56
CA PRO A 22 3.84 -1.10 8.41
C PRO A 22 3.43 -2.57 8.25
N CYS A 23 2.37 -2.83 7.48
CA CYS A 23 1.73 -4.15 7.37
C CYS A 23 1.90 -4.80 5.99
N SER A 24 3.05 -4.64 5.32
CA SER A 24 3.25 -5.16 3.95
C SER A 24 3.24 -6.69 3.83
N HIS A 25 3.62 -7.40 4.89
CA HIS A 25 3.80 -8.86 4.85
C HIS A 25 2.47 -9.61 4.64
N TRP A 26 1.41 -9.22 5.37
CA TRP A 26 0.10 -9.85 5.24
C TRP A 26 -0.49 -9.78 3.81
N PRO A 27 -0.65 -8.60 3.18
CA PRO A 27 -1.16 -8.52 1.82
C PRO A 27 -0.22 -9.15 0.79
N MET A 28 1.10 -9.20 1.04
CA MET A 28 2.04 -9.95 0.18
C MET A 28 1.75 -11.45 0.19
N LYS A 29 1.62 -12.07 1.37
CA LYS A 29 1.32 -13.50 1.46
C LYS A 29 -0.06 -13.85 0.91
N MET A 30 -1.05 -12.97 1.10
CA MET A 30 -2.38 -13.15 0.50
C MET A 30 -2.34 -13.06 -1.03
N ALA A 31 -1.60 -12.09 -1.58
CA ALA A 31 -1.42 -12.00 -3.01
C ALA A 31 -0.70 -13.23 -3.60
N GLU A 32 0.37 -13.73 -2.96
CA GLU A 32 1.04 -14.95 -3.38
C GLU A 32 0.10 -16.16 -3.43
N ALA A 33 -0.74 -16.34 -2.41
CA ALA A 33 -1.72 -17.42 -2.36
C ALA A 33 -2.73 -17.31 -3.51
N VAL A 34 -3.31 -16.12 -3.73
CA VAL A 34 -4.27 -15.87 -4.82
C VAL A 34 -3.64 -16.10 -6.19
N LEU A 35 -2.40 -15.64 -6.41
CA LEU A 35 -1.69 -15.84 -7.68
C LEU A 35 -1.39 -17.32 -7.95
N THR A 36 -1.07 -18.08 -6.90
CA THR A 36 -0.81 -19.53 -6.99
C THR A 36 -2.10 -20.30 -7.30
N GLU A 37 -3.19 -19.98 -6.60
CA GLU A 37 -4.51 -20.59 -6.85
C GLU A 37 -5.03 -20.27 -8.26
N ALA A 38 -4.77 -19.07 -8.76
CA ALA A 38 -5.12 -18.64 -10.12
C ALA A 38 -4.21 -19.26 -11.22
N GLY A 39 -3.17 -20.01 -10.85
CA GLY A 39 -2.23 -20.62 -11.80
C GLY A 39 -1.32 -19.60 -12.52
N LEU A 40 -1.17 -18.39 -11.98
CA LEU A 40 -0.32 -17.34 -12.55
C LEU A 40 1.15 -17.51 -12.16
N THR A 41 1.42 -18.17 -11.04
CA THR A 41 2.76 -18.54 -10.57
C THR A 41 2.66 -19.74 -9.62
N ALA A 42 3.76 -20.10 -8.97
CA ALA A 42 3.78 -21.04 -7.85
C ALA A 42 4.80 -20.56 -6.81
N SER A 43 4.52 -20.76 -5.52
CA SER A 43 5.37 -20.26 -4.42
C SER A 43 6.85 -20.66 -4.57
N GLU A 44 7.15 -21.86 -5.05
CA GLU A 44 8.52 -22.34 -5.24
C GLU A 44 9.29 -21.61 -6.35
N LYS A 45 8.57 -20.99 -7.30
CA LYS A 45 9.15 -20.20 -8.39
C LYS A 45 9.53 -18.80 -7.93
N LEU A 46 8.90 -18.29 -6.88
CA LEU A 46 9.15 -16.94 -6.39
C LEU A 46 10.53 -16.82 -5.73
N ASP A 47 11.13 -15.66 -5.91
CA ASP A 47 12.36 -15.20 -5.27
C ASP A 47 11.98 -14.14 -4.22
N ASP A 48 11.73 -14.61 -3.00
CA ASP A 48 11.32 -13.76 -1.88
C ASP A 48 12.34 -12.66 -1.58
N ALA A 49 13.63 -12.92 -1.84
CA ALA A 49 14.70 -11.93 -1.62
C ALA A 49 14.63 -10.75 -2.60
N LYS A 50 14.01 -10.95 -3.77
CA LYS A 50 13.79 -9.89 -4.77
C LYS A 50 12.39 -9.31 -4.73
N THR A 51 11.44 -9.97 -4.07
CA THR A 51 10.06 -9.49 -3.99
C THR A 51 10.00 -8.18 -3.20
N THR A 52 9.29 -7.19 -3.74
CA THR A 52 9.17 -5.87 -3.11
C THR A 52 7.70 -5.54 -2.84
N ALA A 53 7.44 -4.84 -1.74
CA ALA A 53 6.13 -4.30 -1.42
C ALA A 53 6.25 -2.82 -1.03
N VAL A 54 5.66 -1.95 -1.85
CA VAL A 54 5.67 -0.50 -1.69
C VAL A 54 4.28 -0.03 -1.30
N ARG A 55 4.16 0.68 -0.18
CA ARG A 55 2.88 1.27 0.24
C ARG A 55 2.56 2.48 -0.64
N LEU A 56 1.51 2.37 -1.44
CA LEU A 56 1.01 3.46 -2.30
C LEU A 56 0.13 4.44 -1.52
N ALA A 57 -0.72 3.90 -0.65
CA ALA A 57 -1.64 4.71 0.15
C ALA A 57 -1.91 4.05 1.51
N SER A 58 -2.29 4.89 2.47
CA SER A 58 -2.73 4.45 3.80
C SER A 58 -3.67 5.50 4.38
N GLU A 59 -4.92 5.13 4.59
CA GLU A 59 -5.98 6.02 5.07
C GLU A 59 -6.57 5.46 6.36
N GLN A 60 -6.78 6.30 7.37
CA GLN A 60 -7.49 5.91 8.56
C GLN A 60 -9.01 5.97 8.32
N ILE A 61 -9.65 4.80 8.26
CA ILE A 61 -11.09 4.67 7.95
C ILE A 61 -11.95 4.41 9.20
N GLY A 62 -11.31 4.29 10.37
CA GLY A 62 -12.00 4.07 11.65
C GLY A 62 -11.09 4.23 12.85
N ARG A 63 -11.62 3.90 14.04
CA ARG A 63 -10.82 3.88 15.27
C ARG A 63 -9.80 2.75 15.18
N ASP A 64 -8.53 3.11 15.10
CA ASP A 64 -7.42 2.17 14.93
C ASP A 64 -7.61 1.19 13.76
N LEU A 65 -8.20 1.68 12.66
CA LEU A 65 -8.42 0.91 11.44
C LEU A 65 -7.95 1.72 10.25
N TYR A 66 -7.06 1.13 9.47
CA TYR A 66 -6.37 1.75 8.36
C TYR A 66 -6.57 0.91 7.10
N GLN A 67 -7.09 1.51 6.04
CA GLN A 67 -7.08 0.93 4.71
C GLN A 67 -5.72 1.21 4.06
N GLN A 68 -5.07 0.16 3.56
CA GLN A 68 -3.72 0.24 3.01
C GLN A 68 -3.68 -0.36 1.61
N ILE A 69 -3.09 0.41 0.69
CA ILE A 69 -2.87 0.00 -0.69
C ILE A 69 -1.39 -0.26 -0.89
N TYR A 70 -1.03 -1.47 -1.32
CA TYR A 70 0.35 -1.84 -1.63
C TYR A 70 0.50 -2.20 -3.10
N ARG A 71 1.59 -1.75 -3.71
CA ARG A 71 2.11 -2.29 -4.96
C ARG A 71 3.14 -3.35 -4.62
N ILE A 72 2.94 -4.56 -5.09
CA ILE A 72 3.82 -5.69 -4.81
C ILE A 72 4.33 -6.22 -6.13
N THR A 73 5.65 -6.34 -6.25
CA THR A 73 6.31 -6.94 -7.41
C THR A 73 6.95 -8.24 -6.96
N PHE A 74 6.34 -9.34 -7.37
CA PHE A 74 6.88 -10.68 -7.24
C PHE A 74 7.87 -10.94 -8.37
N HIS A 75 9.03 -11.49 -8.04
CA HIS A 75 10.01 -11.90 -9.03
C HIS A 75 10.11 -13.42 -9.01
N GLU A 76 9.95 -14.06 -10.16
CA GLU A 76 10.27 -15.47 -10.31
C GLU A 76 11.78 -15.66 -10.50
N LYS A 77 12.30 -16.79 -10.04
CA LYS A 77 13.69 -17.22 -10.26
C LYS A 77 14.05 -17.30 -11.75
N GLY A 78 13.06 -17.53 -12.61
CA GLY A 78 13.20 -17.53 -14.08
C GLY A 78 13.30 -16.15 -14.72
N GLY A 79 13.22 -15.07 -13.95
CA GLY A 79 13.36 -13.69 -14.43
C GLY A 79 12.06 -13.01 -14.83
N GLN A 80 10.92 -13.70 -14.80
CA GLN A 80 9.60 -13.08 -14.94
C GLN A 80 9.26 -12.28 -13.66
N SER A 81 8.51 -11.19 -13.81
CA SER A 81 7.94 -10.46 -12.68
C SER A 81 6.42 -10.35 -12.82
N ILE A 82 5.71 -10.49 -11.71
CA ILE A 82 4.27 -10.30 -11.63
C ILE A 82 4.03 -9.14 -10.67
N GLU A 83 3.33 -8.13 -11.15
CA GLU A 83 2.97 -6.99 -10.34
C GLU A 83 1.51 -7.05 -9.95
N VAL A 84 1.24 -6.77 -8.68
CA VAL A 84 -0.12 -6.66 -8.16
C VAL A 84 -0.28 -5.37 -7.35
N VAL A 85 -1.50 -4.89 -7.29
CA VAL A 85 -1.95 -3.92 -6.29
C VAL A 85 -2.86 -4.66 -5.32
N THR A 86 -2.65 -4.46 -4.02
CA THR A 86 -3.52 -5.02 -2.99
C THR A 86 -4.24 -3.93 -2.24
N ASN A 87 -5.46 -4.22 -1.79
CA ASN A 87 -6.22 -3.42 -0.84
C ASN A 87 -6.49 -4.27 0.40
N SER A 88 -6.04 -3.79 1.56
CA SER A 88 -6.17 -4.52 2.83
C SER A 88 -6.47 -3.55 3.95
N GLN A 89 -6.96 -4.05 5.09
CA GLN A 89 -7.10 -3.24 6.28
C GLN A 89 -6.19 -3.76 7.40
N ALA A 90 -5.69 -2.83 8.21
CA ALA A 90 -4.81 -3.10 9.33
C ALA A 90 -5.18 -2.20 10.52
N SER A 91 -4.83 -2.63 11.72
CA SER A 91 -4.86 -1.84 12.95
C SER A 91 -3.44 -1.68 13.49
N SER A 92 -3.27 -0.88 14.54
CA SER A 92 -1.97 -0.77 15.22
C SER A 92 -1.47 -2.10 15.81
N LYS A 93 -2.37 -3.09 15.99
CA LYS A 93 -2.06 -4.38 16.61
C LYS A 93 -2.03 -5.55 15.61
N GLU A 94 -2.90 -5.49 14.61
CA GLU A 94 -3.13 -6.60 13.68
C GLU A 94 -3.10 -6.12 12.24
N CYS A 95 -2.34 -6.80 11.39
CA CYS A 95 -2.25 -6.48 9.96
C CYS A 95 -3.34 -7.14 9.11
N SER A 96 -4.12 -8.04 9.70
CA SER A 96 -5.14 -8.86 9.05
C SER A 96 -6.54 -8.44 9.45
N MET A 97 -6.84 -7.14 9.32
CA MET A 97 -8.20 -6.66 9.55
C MET A 97 -9.02 -6.88 8.28
N GLY A 98 -9.75 -7.99 8.20
CA GLY A 98 -10.64 -8.30 7.09
C GLY A 98 -9.97 -8.91 5.85
N SER A 99 -10.67 -8.85 4.71
CA SER A 99 -10.24 -9.44 3.45
C SER A 99 -9.17 -8.60 2.74
N VAL A 100 -8.43 -9.24 1.84
CA VAL A 100 -7.45 -8.58 0.96
C VAL A 100 -7.93 -8.72 -0.49
N ASP A 101 -8.16 -7.60 -1.15
CA ASP A 101 -8.38 -7.61 -2.60
C ASP A 101 -7.01 -7.62 -3.31
N VAL A 102 -6.90 -8.38 -4.39
CA VAL A 102 -5.67 -8.53 -5.18
C VAL A 102 -5.96 -8.23 -6.65
N PHE A 103 -5.31 -7.21 -7.20
CA PHE A 103 -5.46 -6.78 -8.59
C PHE A 103 -4.15 -7.02 -9.34
N VAL A 104 -4.17 -7.83 -10.39
CA VAL A 104 -2.99 -8.04 -11.25
C VAL A 104 -2.82 -6.85 -12.20
N VAL A 105 -1.64 -6.26 -12.21
CA VAL A 105 -1.31 -5.14 -13.10
C VAL A 105 -0.88 -5.69 -14.45
N SER A 106 -1.77 -5.60 -15.45
CA SER A 106 -1.48 -6.05 -16.82
C SER A 106 -0.80 -5.00 -17.68
N LYS A 107 -1.11 -3.72 -17.45
CA LYS A 107 -0.52 -2.56 -18.14
C LYS A 107 -0.45 -1.38 -17.19
N GLN A 108 0.61 -0.59 -17.32
CA GLN A 108 0.80 0.67 -16.62
C GLN A 108 1.10 1.78 -17.62
N PHE A 109 0.47 2.94 -17.44
CA PHE A 109 0.76 4.15 -18.21
C PHE A 109 1.36 5.18 -17.27
N ASN A 110 2.44 5.83 -17.69
CA ASN A 110 3.03 6.94 -16.95
C ASN A 110 2.61 8.25 -17.63
N SER A 111 2.10 9.21 -16.85
CA SER A 111 1.73 10.55 -17.31
C SER A 111 2.89 11.28 -17.99
N ASP A 112 4.13 10.99 -17.59
CA ASP A 112 5.33 11.62 -18.16
C ASP A 112 5.69 11.07 -19.56
N ALA A 113 5.23 9.86 -19.88
CA ALA A 113 5.46 9.22 -21.18
C ALA A 113 4.35 9.50 -22.20
N ALA A 114 3.15 9.84 -21.74
CA ALA A 114 1.99 10.10 -22.60
C ALA A 114 2.02 11.49 -23.26
N ILE A 115 2.66 12.48 -22.65
CA ILE A 115 2.67 13.87 -23.15
C ILE A 115 3.63 14.08 -24.34
N LYS A 116 4.59 13.17 -24.58
CA LYS A 116 5.54 13.29 -25.71
C LYS A 116 4.97 12.95 -27.10
N ARG A 117 3.69 12.55 -27.20
CA ARG A 117 3.07 12.17 -28.48
C ARG A 117 2.11 13.20 -29.09
N GLU A 118 2.08 14.43 -28.60
CA GLU A 118 1.35 15.51 -29.25
C GLU A 118 2.13 16.82 -29.15
N SER A 119 3.04 17.01 -30.10
CA SER A 119 3.44 18.34 -30.53
C SER A 119 3.70 18.27 -32.04
N PRO A 120 2.78 18.79 -32.88
CA PRO A 120 2.98 19.03 -34.30
C PRO A 120 4.15 19.97 -34.58
#